data_AF-A0A317FT64-F1
#
_entry.id   AF-A0A317FT64-F1
#
_cell.length_a   1.000
_cell.length_b   1.000
_cell.length_c   1.000
_cell.angle_alpha   90.00
_cell.angle_beta   90.00
_cell.angle_gamma   90.00
#
_symmetry.space_group_name_H-M   'P 1'
#
loop_
_entity.id
_entity.type
_entity.pdbx_description
1 polymer ?
#
loop_
_entity_poly.entity_id
_entity_poly.type
_entity_poly.pdbx_seq_one_letter_code
_entity_poly.pdbx_strand_id
1 'polypeptide(L)'
;MYFRFFYCLLFTYSGSLLAATTQPPSDLTAVPDTCVALREGRQCYADVVLSWQQPEVGNYCLRDATSKYIMQCWLKQRQGSLNYAFDSTQSISFELFDSNTSQVIAVSEVKLQWVYQNRQKKRRWRLF
;
A
#
# COMPACT_ATOMS: atom_id res chain seq x y z
N MET A 1 24.81 24.04 -71.00
CA MET A 1 25.39 23.09 -70.02
C MET A 1 24.62 23.20 -68.73
N TYR A 2 24.03 22.08 -68.33
CA TYR A 2 23.18 21.90 -67.16
C TYR A 2 24.03 21.91 -65.89
N PHE A 3 23.61 22.59 -64.82
CA PHE A 3 23.86 22.07 -63.48
C PHE A 3 22.80 22.52 -62.49
N ARG A 4 21.90 21.57 -62.22
CA ARG A 4 20.92 21.53 -61.15
C ARG A 4 21.65 21.56 -59.80
N PHE A 5 21.26 22.44 -58.90
CA PHE A 5 21.52 22.23 -57.47
C PHE A 5 20.26 22.57 -56.68
N PHE A 6 19.43 21.55 -56.55
CA PHE A 6 18.21 21.51 -55.73
C PHE A 6 18.68 21.30 -54.29
N TYR A 7 18.99 22.38 -53.56
CA TYR A 7 19.35 22.28 -52.15
C TYR A 7 18.07 22.02 -51.34
N CYS A 8 17.98 20.80 -50.82
CA CYS A 8 16.88 20.31 -50.01
C CYS A 8 16.70 21.17 -48.76
N LEU A 9 15.55 21.87 -48.70
CA LEU A 9 14.93 22.30 -47.46
C LEU A 9 14.63 21.06 -46.61
N LEU A 10 15.52 20.70 -45.69
CA LEU A 10 15.23 19.78 -44.60
C LEU A 10 15.20 20.58 -43.29
N PHE A 11 14.00 21.09 -43.01
CA PHE A 11 13.59 21.55 -41.68
C PHE A 11 13.59 20.33 -40.75
N THR A 12 14.68 20.11 -40.02
CA THR A 12 14.73 19.09 -38.96
C THR A 12 14.00 19.64 -37.73
N TYR A 13 12.73 19.27 -37.61
CA TYR A 13 11.88 19.54 -36.47
C TYR A 13 12.38 18.71 -35.28
N SER A 14 13.07 19.35 -34.34
CA SER A 14 13.51 18.71 -33.09
C SER A 14 12.31 18.52 -32.17
N GLY A 15 11.64 17.37 -32.29
CA GLY A 15 10.61 16.95 -31.33
C GLY A 15 11.25 16.55 -30.00
N SER A 16 11.07 17.36 -28.96
CA SER A 16 11.47 17.01 -27.60
C SER A 16 10.64 15.84 -27.10
N LEU A 17 11.29 14.68 -26.89
CA LEU A 17 10.70 13.56 -26.17
C LEU A 17 10.64 13.89 -24.68
N LEU A 18 9.46 14.27 -24.18
CA LEU A 18 9.20 14.27 -22.74
C LEU A 18 9.10 12.82 -22.28
N ALA A 19 10.17 12.31 -21.68
CA ALA A 19 10.13 11.04 -20.97
C ALA A 19 9.24 11.22 -19.73
N ALA A 20 8.06 10.63 -19.73
CA ALA A 20 7.26 10.49 -18.52
C ALA A 20 7.99 9.51 -17.60
N THR A 21 8.68 10.02 -16.58
CA THR A 21 9.18 9.19 -15.48
C THR A 21 7.96 8.68 -14.72
N THR A 22 7.54 7.46 -15.04
CA THR A 22 6.64 6.67 -14.20
C THR A 22 7.37 6.42 -12.89
N GLN A 23 7.21 7.30 -11.90
CA GLN A 23 7.72 7.05 -10.56
C GLN A 23 7.09 5.73 -10.08
N PRO A 24 7.90 4.75 -9.66
CA PRO A 24 7.34 3.51 -9.14
C PRO A 24 6.42 3.86 -7.97
N PRO A 25 5.24 3.22 -7.87
CA PRO A 25 4.33 3.47 -6.77
C PRO A 25 5.09 3.32 -5.46
N SER A 26 4.96 4.34 -4.62
CA SER A 26 5.48 4.34 -3.28
C SER A 26 4.69 3.31 -2.47
N ASP A 27 5.31 2.17 -2.20
CA ASP A 27 4.61 1.02 -1.64
C ASP A 27 4.68 1.01 -0.11
N LEU A 28 3.51 0.82 0.52
CA LEU A 28 3.34 0.39 1.91
C LEU A 28 2.49 -0.88 1.88
N THR A 29 3.00 -1.95 2.47
CA THR A 29 2.35 -3.26 2.47
C THR A 29 2.19 -3.79 3.88
N ALA A 30 1.02 -4.33 4.18
CA ALA A 30 0.71 -5.07 5.38
C ALA A 30 0.61 -6.57 5.05
N VAL A 31 1.36 -7.40 5.75
CA VAL A 31 1.31 -8.86 5.56
C VAL A 31 1.12 -9.55 6.91
N PRO A 32 0.00 -10.27 7.15
CA PRO A 32 -1.16 -10.38 6.26
C PRO A 32 -1.96 -9.07 6.16
N ASP A 33 -2.62 -8.85 5.02
CA ASP A 33 -3.53 -7.72 4.79
C ASP A 33 -4.96 -7.99 5.31
N THR A 34 -5.19 -9.21 5.81
CA THR A 34 -6.49 -9.67 6.28
C THR A 34 -6.33 -10.44 7.57
N CYS A 35 -7.08 -10.04 8.59
CA CYS A 35 -7.20 -10.75 9.86
C CYS A 35 -8.58 -11.43 9.92
N VAL A 36 -8.60 -12.74 10.14
CA VAL A 36 -9.83 -13.54 10.16
C VAL A 36 -10.19 -13.94 11.59
N ALA A 37 -11.30 -13.44 12.11
CA ALA A 37 -11.83 -13.83 13.41
C ALA A 37 -12.98 -14.84 13.29
N LEU A 38 -13.06 -15.75 14.27
CA LEU A 38 -14.00 -16.89 14.26
C LEU A 38 -15.47 -16.49 14.41
N ARG A 39 -15.76 -15.37 15.06
CA ARG A 39 -17.11 -14.88 15.34
C ARG A 39 -17.10 -13.36 15.31
N GLU A 40 -18.16 -12.80 14.76
CA GLU A 40 -18.40 -11.35 14.76
C GLU A 40 -18.30 -10.75 16.16
N GLY A 41 -17.68 -9.57 16.26
CA GLY A 41 -17.54 -8.81 17.50
C GLY A 41 -16.41 -9.26 18.42
N ARG A 42 -15.57 -10.24 18.03
CA ARG A 42 -14.36 -10.60 18.77
C ARG A 42 -13.14 -9.88 18.23
N GLN A 43 -12.17 -9.60 19.11
CA GLN A 43 -10.86 -9.13 18.66
C GLN A 43 -10.23 -10.16 17.72
N CYS A 44 -9.71 -9.68 16.60
CA CYS A 44 -8.87 -10.44 15.71
C CYS A 44 -7.41 -10.18 16.07
N TYR A 45 -6.64 -11.27 16.19
CA TYR A 45 -5.23 -11.22 16.56
C TYR A 45 -4.38 -11.72 15.41
N ALA A 46 -3.42 -10.91 14.96
CA ALA A 46 -2.44 -11.30 13.95
C ALA A 46 -1.13 -10.54 14.13
N ASP A 47 -0.01 -11.21 13.89
CA ASP A 47 1.28 -10.54 13.74
C ASP A 47 1.38 -10.04 12.30
N VAL A 48 1.28 -8.71 12.13
CA VAL A 48 1.32 -8.05 10.83
C VAL A 48 2.70 -7.41 10.63
N VAL A 49 3.34 -7.71 9.52
CA VAL A 49 4.55 -7.03 9.08
C VAL A 49 4.15 -5.88 8.16
N LEU A 50 4.40 -4.66 8.62
CA LEU A 50 4.23 -3.43 7.84
C LEU A 50 5.57 -3.09 7.22
N SER A 51 5.68 -3.18 5.89
CA SER A 51 6.91 -2.90 5.14
C SER A 51 6.69 -1.79 4.13
N TRP A 52 7.69 -0.92 3.97
CA TRP A 52 7.64 0.15 2.99
C TRP A 52 8.98 0.35 2.29
N GLN A 53 8.92 0.90 1.08
CA GLN A 53 10.08 1.27 0.29
C GLN A 53 9.78 2.54 -0.52
N GLN A 54 10.77 3.43 -0.59
CA GLN A 54 10.70 4.68 -1.35
C GLN A 54 11.82 4.76 -2.40
N PRO A 55 11.66 5.57 -3.46
CA PRO A 55 12.74 5.81 -4.42
C PRO A 55 13.88 6.63 -3.82
N GLU A 56 13.56 7.56 -2.93
CA GLU A 56 14.52 8.50 -2.34
C GLU A 56 14.80 8.20 -0.87
N VAL A 57 15.98 8.60 -0.41
CA VAL A 57 16.33 8.56 1.02
C VAL A 57 15.66 9.74 1.71
N GLY A 58 14.86 9.45 2.74
CA GLY A 58 14.08 10.48 3.41
C GLY A 58 13.82 10.16 4.88
N ASN A 59 12.97 10.99 5.49
CA ASN A 59 12.48 10.79 6.84
C ASN A 59 11.02 10.38 6.75
N TYR A 60 10.76 9.10 7.01
CA TYR A 60 9.44 8.51 6.82
C TYR A 60 8.91 7.98 8.14
N CYS A 61 7.65 8.28 8.42
CA CYS A 61 6.97 7.84 9.62
C CYS A 61 5.72 7.05 9.27
N LEU A 62 5.50 5.98 10.02
CA LEU A 62 4.32 5.14 9.95
C LEU A 62 3.39 5.52 11.11
N ARG A 63 2.11 5.71 10.81
CA ARG A 63 1.09 6.02 11.79
C ARG A 63 -0.22 5.28 11.52
N ASP A 64 -1.04 5.20 12.55
CA ASP A 64 -2.44 4.82 12.41
C ASP A 64 -3.21 5.96 11.72
N ALA A 65 -4.01 5.62 10.70
CA ALA A 65 -4.72 6.61 9.89
C ALA A 65 -5.85 7.31 10.66
N THR A 66 -6.42 6.68 11.68
CA THR A 66 -7.59 7.17 12.41
C THR A 66 -7.17 8.02 13.60
N SER A 67 -6.39 7.44 14.51
CA SER A 67 -5.88 8.09 15.74
C SER A 67 -4.74 9.06 15.47
N LYS A 68 -4.09 8.96 14.29
CA LYS A 68 -2.87 9.70 13.93
C LYS A 68 -1.68 9.41 14.85
N TYR A 69 -1.76 8.34 15.64
CA TYR A 69 -0.66 7.89 16.50
C TYR A 69 0.53 7.44 15.66
N ILE A 70 1.69 8.07 15.88
CA ILE A 70 2.94 7.72 15.21
C ILE A 70 3.53 6.48 15.88
N MET A 71 3.66 5.41 15.10
CA MET A 71 4.09 4.10 15.58
C MET A 71 5.61 3.96 15.49
N GLN A 72 6.18 4.35 14.34
CA GLN A 72 7.63 4.29 14.12
C GLN A 72 8.06 5.28 13.04
N CYS A 73 9.25 5.85 13.21
CA CYS A 73 9.90 6.69 12.20
C CYS A 73 11.27 6.13 11.84
N TRP A 74 11.63 6.27 10.57
CA TRP A 74 12.95 5.97 10.04
C TRP A 74 13.54 7.24 9.44
N LEU A 75 14.71 7.62 9.92
CA LEU A 75 15.39 8.85 9.50
C LEU A 75 16.51 8.50 8.53
N LYS A 76 16.59 9.25 7.42
CA LYS A 76 17.55 9.00 6.33
C LYS A 76 17.56 7.55 5.85
N GLN A 77 16.38 6.98 5.68
CA GLN A 77 16.21 5.62 5.17
C GLN A 77 15.42 5.62 3.87
N ARG A 78 15.61 4.56 3.09
CA ARG A 78 14.86 4.32 1.85
C ARG A 78 13.82 3.20 1.99
N GLN A 79 13.94 2.38 3.03
CA GLN A 79 13.04 1.27 3.33
C GLN A 79 12.98 1.02 4.83
N GLY A 80 11.94 0.32 5.27
CA GLY A 80 11.80 -0.10 6.66
C GLY A 80 10.71 -1.14 6.83
N SER A 81 10.72 -1.82 7.96
CA SER A 81 9.65 -2.71 8.38
C SER A 81 9.40 -2.64 9.88
N LEU A 82 8.14 -2.79 10.26
CA LEU A 82 7.66 -2.86 11.64
C LEU A 82 6.82 -4.12 11.81
N ASN A 83 7.10 -4.90 12.85
CA ASN A 83 6.22 -5.96 13.30
C ASN A 83 5.18 -5.35 14.25
N TYR A 84 3.91 -5.48 13.89
CA TYR A 84 2.79 -4.94 14.64
C TYR A 84 1.87 -6.07 15.09
N ALA A 85 1.63 -6.16 16.38
CA ALA A 85 0.62 -7.06 16.95
C ALA A 85 -0.75 -6.43 16.71
N PHE A 86 -1.42 -6.85 15.64
CA PHE A 86 -2.78 -6.43 15.34
C PHE A 86 -3.72 -7.06 16.35
N ASP A 87 -4.41 -6.21 17.12
CA ASP A 87 -5.47 -6.58 18.04
C ASP A 87 -6.61 -5.57 17.89
N SER A 88 -7.61 -5.92 17.09
CA SER A 88 -8.74 -5.02 16.83
C SER A 88 -10.02 -5.77 16.53
N THR A 89 -11.16 -5.11 16.81
CA THR A 89 -12.50 -5.54 16.39
C THR A 89 -12.93 -4.90 15.07
N GLN A 90 -12.08 -4.05 14.48
CA GLN A 90 -12.32 -3.33 13.23
C GLN A 90 -11.07 -3.36 12.34
N SER A 91 -11.25 -3.14 11.02
CA SER A 91 -10.12 -2.91 10.11
C SER A 91 -9.34 -1.66 10.52
N ILE A 92 -8.01 -1.71 10.39
CA ILE A 92 -7.14 -0.56 10.69
C ILE A 92 -6.39 -0.19 9.41
N SER A 93 -6.37 1.10 9.11
CA SER A 93 -5.57 1.69 8.03
C SER A 93 -4.31 2.33 8.60
N PHE A 94 -3.20 2.15 7.90
CA PHE A 94 -1.88 2.67 8.22
C PHE A 94 -1.45 3.65 7.13
N GLU A 95 -0.87 4.77 7.55
CA GLU A 95 -0.33 5.80 6.66
C GLU A 95 1.19 5.88 6.81
N LEU A 96 1.89 5.84 5.69
CA LEU A 96 3.27 6.27 5.59
C LEU A 96 3.28 7.74 5.16
N PHE A 97 3.96 8.60 5.90
CA PHE A 97 4.06 10.03 5.59
C PHE A 97 5.50 10.53 5.75
N ASP A 98 5.86 11.57 4.98
CA ASP A 98 7.14 12.27 5.13
C ASP A 98 7.07 13.17 6.37
N SER A 99 8.01 13.03 7.30
CA SER A 99 7.99 13.80 8.55
C SER A 99 8.34 15.28 8.36
N ASN A 100 9.03 15.63 7.26
CA ASN A 100 9.43 17.00 6.95
C ASN A 100 8.29 17.76 6.26
N THR A 101 7.62 17.13 5.30
CA THR A 101 6.55 17.77 4.51
C THR A 101 5.14 17.50 5.04
N SER A 102 5.00 16.55 5.97
CA SER A 102 3.71 16.03 6.47
C SER A 102 2.81 15.40 5.39
N GLN A 103 3.36 15.15 4.20
CA GLN A 103 2.62 14.56 3.08
C GLN A 103 2.44 13.06 3.30
N VAL A 104 1.20 12.57 3.17
CA VAL A 104 0.92 11.12 3.11
C VAL A 104 1.37 10.59 1.76
N ILE A 105 2.24 9.58 1.81
CA ILE A 105 2.89 8.98 0.64
C ILE A 105 2.16 7.71 0.22
N ALA A 106 1.82 6.86 1.19
CA ALA A 106 1.23 5.55 0.94
C ALA A 106 0.28 5.16 2.07
N VAL A 107 -0.70 4.31 1.75
CA VAL A 107 -1.70 3.80 2.70
C VAL A 107 -1.83 2.29 2.52
N SER A 108 -1.96 1.57 3.62
CA SER A 108 -2.23 0.13 3.64
C SER A 108 -3.27 -0.18 4.69
N GLU A 109 -4.09 -1.20 4.47
CA GLU A 109 -5.17 -1.57 5.38
C GLU A 109 -5.05 -3.05 5.77
N VAL A 110 -5.19 -3.34 7.06
CA VAL A 110 -5.44 -4.70 7.55
C VAL A 110 -6.94 -4.86 7.73
N LYS A 111 -7.55 -5.64 6.85
CA LYS A 111 -9.00 -5.88 6.80
C LYS A 111 -9.39 -6.93 7.82
N LEU A 112 -10.40 -6.62 8.63
CA LEU A 112 -11.00 -7.61 9.50
C LEU A 112 -12.11 -8.38 8.75
N GLN A 113 -12.01 -9.71 8.74
CA GLN A 113 -13.02 -10.61 8.20
C GLN A 113 -13.51 -11.60 9.24
N TRP A 114 -14.75 -12.07 9.08
CA TRP A 114 -15.37 -13.04 9.98
C TRP A 114 -15.68 -14.35 9.24
N VAL A 115 -15.42 -15.49 9.88
CA VAL A 115 -15.84 -16.79 9.33
C VAL A 115 -17.32 -17.03 9.64
N TYR A 116 -18.12 -17.24 8.60
CA TYR A 116 -19.50 -17.67 8.76
C TYR A 116 -19.57 -19.15 9.16
N GLN A 117 -19.94 -19.46 10.41
CA GLN A 117 -20.24 -20.84 10.81
C GLN A 117 -21.67 -21.20 10.39
N ASN A 118 -21.79 -21.97 9.30
CA ASN A 118 -23.05 -22.53 8.84
C ASN A 118 -23.59 -23.49 9.91
N ARG A 119 -24.66 -23.10 10.62
CA ARG A 119 -25.29 -23.94 11.64
C ARG A 119 -25.84 -25.18 10.95
N GLN A 120 -25.11 -26.30 11.01
CA GLN A 120 -25.63 -27.59 10.54
C GLN A 120 -26.95 -27.88 11.26
N LYS A 121 -28.05 -27.80 10.51
CA LYS A 121 -29.39 -28.10 11.00
C LYS A 121 -29.40 -29.58 11.39
N LYS A 122 -29.43 -29.90 12.69
CA LYS A 122 -29.52 -31.28 13.19
C LYS A 122 -30.67 -31.99 12.45
N ARG A 123 -30.34 -32.91 11.54
CA ARG A 123 -31.34 -33.76 10.89
C ARG A 123 -31.85 -34.74 11.94
N ARG A 124 -33.10 -34.55 12.40
CA ARG A 124 -33.80 -35.59 13.16
C ARG A 124 -34.21 -36.66 12.15
N TRP A 125 -33.57 -37.82 12.23
CA TRP A 125 -34.05 -39.01 11.56
C TRP A 125 -35.49 -39.26 12.03
N ARG A 126 -36.44 -39.31 11.09
CA ARG A 126 -37.76 -39.87 11.36
C ARG A 126 -37.70 -41.30 10.87
N LEU A 127 -37.95 -42.25 11.78
CA LEU A 127 -38.20 -43.64 11.42
C LEU A 127 -39.59 -43.69 10.78
N PHE A 128 -39.67 -44.25 9.57
CA PHE A 128 -40.93 -44.53 8.89
C PHE A 128 -41.49 -45.86 9.36
#